data_AF-A0A962UY81-F1
#
_entry.id   AF-A0A962UY81-F1
#
_cell.length_a   1.000
_cell.length_b   1.000
_cell.length_c   1.000
_cell.angle_alpha   90.00
_cell.angle_beta   90.00
_cell.angle_gamma   90.00
#
_symmetry.space_group_name_H-M   'P 1'
#
loop_
_entity.id
_entity.type
_entity.pdbx_description
1 polymer ?
#
loop_
_entity_poly.entity_id
_entity_poly.type
_entity_poly.pdbx_seq_one_letter_code
_entity_poly.pdbx_strand_id
1 'polypeptide(L)'
;VWAALESMAARLIVDRASDEDIASLRRMFATFEGSQVQAKIDEYSDKNVEFHQTILNLSRCQLLENMTENLFIHLRGIRRRTITENDRASRSIIDHMHIIEALEARDADRAERLVREHTLNLAKHIEENVHYLD
;
A
#
# COMPACT_ATOMS: atom_id res chain seq x y z
N VAL A 1 -14.51 -2.39 3.18
CA VAL A 1 -14.59 -0.92 2.99
C VAL A 1 -13.23 -0.33 2.62
N TRP A 2 -12.18 -0.58 3.41
CA TRP A 2 -10.84 -0.04 3.14
C TRP A 2 -10.34 -0.23 1.70
N ALA A 3 -10.42 -1.45 1.15
CA ALA A 3 -10.00 -1.74 -0.22
C ALA A 3 -10.68 -0.87 -1.29
N ALA A 4 -11.90 -0.36 -1.04
CA ALA A 4 -12.59 0.53 -1.96
C ALA A 4 -12.11 1.99 -1.84
N LEU A 5 -11.78 2.42 -0.63
CA LEU A 5 -11.30 3.78 -0.38
C LEU A 5 -9.87 3.96 -0.91
N GLU A 6 -9.00 2.99 -0.62
CA GLU A 6 -7.60 3.04 -1.03
C GLU A 6 -7.44 2.86 -2.55
N SER A 7 -8.25 2.01 -3.18
CA SER A 7 -8.23 1.86 -4.64
C SER A 7 -8.73 3.13 -5.35
N MET A 8 -9.75 3.79 -4.80
CA MET A 8 -10.22 5.08 -5.32
C MET A 8 -9.15 6.16 -5.14
N ALA A 9 -8.42 6.16 -4.03
CA ALA A 9 -7.29 7.07 -3.85
C ALA A 9 -6.25 6.88 -4.96
N ALA A 10 -5.88 5.63 -5.27
CA ALA A 10 -4.95 5.32 -6.35
C ALA A 10 -5.43 5.77 -7.73
N ARG A 11 -6.73 5.61 -8.02
CA ARG A 11 -7.34 6.13 -9.26
C ARG A 11 -7.17 7.65 -9.36
N LEU A 12 -7.43 8.37 -8.27
CA LEU A 12 -7.37 9.84 -8.23
C LEU A 12 -5.94 10.38 -8.34
N ILE A 13 -4.92 9.64 -7.88
CA ILE A 13 -3.50 10.01 -8.04
C ILE A 13 -3.16 10.21 -9.52
N VAL A 14 -3.66 9.34 -10.39
CA VAL A 14 -3.39 9.40 -11.85
C VAL A 14 -3.81 10.74 -12.46
N ASP A 15 -4.90 11.34 -11.98
CA ASP A 15 -5.39 12.61 -12.51
C ASP A 15 -4.83 13.84 -11.77
N ARG A 16 -4.41 13.69 -10.50
CA ARG A 16 -4.19 14.82 -9.60
C ARG A 16 -2.77 15.02 -9.12
N ALA A 17 -1.98 13.95 -9.06
CA ALA A 17 -0.60 14.00 -8.60
C ALA A 17 0.34 14.39 -9.75
N SER A 18 1.41 15.10 -9.45
CA SER A 18 2.48 15.38 -10.43
C SER A 18 3.32 14.14 -10.70
N ASP A 19 4.09 14.14 -11.79
CA ASP A 19 5.02 13.04 -12.06
C ASP A 19 6.08 12.90 -10.95
N GLU A 20 6.49 14.03 -10.35
CA GLU A 20 7.43 14.04 -9.22
C GLU A 20 6.83 13.44 -7.95
N ASP A 21 5.54 13.71 -7.70
CA ASP A 21 4.81 13.08 -6.59
C ASP A 21 4.79 11.56 -6.76
N ILE A 22 4.51 11.07 -7.97
CA ILE A 22 4.48 9.63 -8.25
C ILE A 22 5.88 9.02 -8.17
N ALA A 23 6.90 9.69 -8.72
CA ALA A 23 8.29 9.25 -8.65
C ALA A 23 8.80 9.14 -7.20
N SER A 24 8.24 9.91 -6.27
CA SER A 24 8.55 9.81 -4.84
C SER A 24 8.24 8.43 -4.26
N LEU A 25 7.18 7.76 -4.74
CA LEU A 25 6.79 6.42 -4.29
C LEU A 25 7.87 5.39 -4.64
N ARG A 26 8.47 5.47 -5.83
CA ARG A 26 9.56 4.58 -6.25
C ARG A 26 10.79 4.75 -5.36
N ARG A 27 11.13 5.99 -5.01
CA ARG A 27 12.28 6.28 -4.13
C ARG A 27 12.12 5.67 -2.74
N MET A 28 10.89 5.48 -2.25
CA MET A 28 10.64 4.80 -0.97
C MET A 28 11.13 3.34 -0.97
N PHE A 29 11.17 2.69 -2.14
CA PHE A 29 11.53 1.27 -2.27
C PHE A 29 12.90 0.99 -2.89
N ALA A 30 13.65 2.03 -3.28
CA ALA A 30 14.97 1.88 -3.89
C ALA A 30 15.97 1.09 -3.00
N THR A 31 15.79 1.10 -1.68
CA THR A 31 16.65 0.37 -0.73
C THR A 31 16.34 -1.14 -0.62
N PHE A 32 15.24 -1.59 -1.23
CA PHE A 32 14.80 -2.99 -1.24
C PHE A 32 15.07 -3.69 -2.58
N GLU A 33 15.40 -2.96 -3.65
CA GLU A 33 15.80 -3.54 -4.94
C GLU A 33 17.09 -4.37 -4.77
N GLY A 34 17.01 -5.68 -5.03
CA GLY A 34 18.16 -6.60 -5.02
C GLY A 34 18.70 -7.01 -3.63
N SER A 35 18.01 -6.70 -2.53
CA SER A 35 18.44 -7.05 -1.17
C SER A 35 17.61 -8.17 -0.53
N GLN A 36 18.17 -8.89 0.44
CA GLN A 36 17.41 -9.87 1.24
C GLN A 36 16.41 -9.14 2.14
N VAL A 37 15.15 -9.07 1.70
CA VAL A 37 14.02 -8.45 2.42
C VAL A 37 13.95 -8.88 3.89
N GLN A 38 14.27 -10.15 4.17
CA GLN A 38 14.24 -10.71 5.52
C GLN A 38 15.18 -10.00 6.51
N ALA A 39 16.33 -9.48 6.03
CA ALA A 39 17.29 -8.77 6.88
C ALA A 39 16.86 -7.33 7.18
N LYS A 40 15.85 -6.80 6.47
CA LYS A 40 15.38 -5.41 6.56
C LYS A 40 13.87 -5.32 6.85
N ILE A 41 13.30 -6.36 7.45
CA ILE A 41 11.84 -6.47 7.58
C ILE A 41 11.22 -5.36 8.43
N ASP A 42 11.93 -4.89 9.46
CA ASP A 42 11.49 -3.79 10.31
C ASP A 42 11.49 -2.46 9.54
N GLU A 43 12.55 -2.19 8.76
CA GLU A 43 12.63 -1.02 7.88
C GLU A 43 11.50 -1.04 6.83
N TYR A 44 11.25 -2.21 6.24
CA TYR A 44 10.15 -2.40 5.29
C TYR A 44 8.77 -2.20 5.94
N SER A 45 8.57 -2.65 7.17
CA SER A 45 7.31 -2.52 7.89
C SER A 45 6.87 -1.05 8.02
N ASP A 46 7.82 -0.17 8.34
CA ASP A 46 7.56 1.27 8.42
C ASP A 46 7.31 1.89 7.05
N LYS A 47 8.12 1.51 6.04
CA LYS A 47 7.95 1.98 4.66
C LYS A 47 6.64 1.53 4.02
N ASN A 48 6.17 0.34 4.35
CA ASN A 48 4.86 -0.17 3.94
C ASN A 48 3.74 0.72 4.47
N VAL A 49 3.73 1.03 5.76
CA VAL A 49 2.71 1.94 6.34
C VAL A 49 2.80 3.32 5.70
N GLU A 50 4.00 3.86 5.55
CA GLU A 50 4.23 5.16 4.90
C GLU A 50 3.70 5.17 3.47
N PHE A 51 3.91 4.11 2.69
CA PHE A 51 3.42 4.01 1.30
C PHE A 51 1.91 4.17 1.22
N HIS A 52 1.17 3.45 2.07
CA HIS A 52 -0.29 3.53 2.10
C HIS A 52 -0.81 4.91 2.54
N GLN A 53 -0.12 5.58 3.48
CA GLN A 53 -0.45 6.96 3.82
C GLN A 53 -0.19 7.91 2.64
N THR A 54 0.92 7.73 1.93
CA THR A 54 1.27 8.56 0.77
C THR A 54 0.26 8.39 -0.36
N ILE A 55 -0.24 7.18 -0.63
CA ILE A 55 -1.32 6.94 -1.60
C ILE A 55 -2.57 7.78 -1.25
N LEU A 56 -2.98 7.80 0.01
CA LEU A 56 -4.13 8.62 0.43
C LEU A 56 -3.88 10.11 0.22
N ASN A 57 -2.71 10.62 0.64
CA ASN A 57 -2.37 12.03 0.54
C ASN A 57 -2.26 12.49 -0.93
N LEU A 58 -1.65 11.67 -1.79
CA LEU A 58 -1.48 11.98 -3.21
C LEU A 58 -2.80 11.94 -4.00
N SER A 59 -3.86 11.34 -3.46
CA SER A 59 -5.20 11.42 -4.03
C SER A 59 -5.78 12.85 -4.02
N ARG A 60 -5.22 13.74 -3.18
CA ARG A 60 -5.64 15.13 -3.00
C ARG A 60 -7.16 15.23 -2.81
N CYS A 61 -7.71 14.34 -1.99
CA CYS A 61 -9.15 14.21 -1.76
C CYS A 61 -9.45 14.25 -0.27
N GLN A 62 -9.80 15.44 0.23
CA GLN A 62 -10.09 15.65 1.64
C GLN A 62 -11.16 14.70 2.19
N LEU A 63 -12.16 14.35 1.37
CA LEU A 63 -13.20 13.40 1.77
C LEU A 63 -12.63 12.00 2.03
N LEU A 64 -11.72 11.51 1.18
CA LEU A 64 -11.07 10.22 1.37
C LEU A 64 -10.17 10.24 2.60
N GLU A 65 -9.39 11.30 2.79
CA GLU A 65 -8.54 11.47 3.98
C GLU A 65 -9.39 11.39 5.26
N ASN A 66 -10.47 12.16 5.33
CA ASN A 66 -11.35 12.18 6.50
C ASN A 66 -12.04 10.81 6.74
N MET A 67 -12.46 10.12 5.67
CA MET A 67 -13.08 8.79 5.78
C MET A 67 -12.09 7.70 6.21
N THR A 68 -10.80 7.88 5.91
CA THR A 68 -9.77 6.87 6.13
C THR A 68 -9.00 7.05 7.43
N GLU A 69 -9.02 8.23 8.06
CA GLU A 69 -8.26 8.55 9.27
C GLU A 69 -8.38 7.47 10.37
N ASN A 70 -9.60 7.15 10.79
CA ASN A 70 -9.83 6.13 11.83
C ASN A 70 -9.50 4.71 11.35
N LEU A 71 -9.81 4.40 10.09
CA LEU A 71 -9.54 3.07 9.52
C LEU A 71 -8.03 2.81 9.39
N PHE A 72 -7.26 3.84 9.07
CA PHE A 72 -5.82 3.75 8.88
C PHE A 72 -5.10 3.39 10.18
N ILE A 73 -5.56 3.88 11.33
CA ILE A 73 -4.99 3.52 12.64
C ILE A 73 -5.06 2.01 12.86
N HIS A 74 -6.22 1.39 12.59
CA HIS A 74 -6.40 -0.05 12.73
C HIS A 74 -5.52 -0.82 11.74
N LEU A 75 -5.48 -0.38 10.48
CA LEU A 75 -4.73 -1.06 9.43
C LEU A 75 -3.22 -0.93 9.60
N ARG A 76 -2.73 0.16 10.17
CA ARG A 76 -1.33 0.30 10.57
C ARG A 76 -0.93 -0.82 11.54
N GLY A 77 -1.75 -1.07 12.56
CA GLY A 77 -1.51 -2.14 13.53
C GLY A 77 -1.49 -3.53 12.87
N ILE A 78 -2.48 -3.79 12.03
CA ILE A 78 -2.61 -5.03 11.25
C ILE A 78 -1.38 -5.25 10.36
N ARG A 79 -1.02 -4.25 9.53
CA ARG A 79 0.11 -4.33 8.61
C ARG A 79 1.40 -4.62 9.37
N ARG A 80 1.67 -3.91 10.48
CA ARG A 80 2.87 -4.15 11.30
C ARG A 80 2.95 -5.55 11.87
N ARG A 81 1.84 -6.09 12.39
CA ARG A 81 1.82 -7.42 13.03
C ARG A 81 2.03 -8.55 12.03
N THR A 82 1.50 -8.39 10.82
CA THR A 82 1.36 -9.52 9.90
C THR A 82 2.38 -9.49 8.75
N ILE A 83 3.24 -8.46 8.67
CA ILE A 83 4.23 -8.31 7.58
C ILE A 83 5.34 -9.36 7.61
N THR A 84 5.60 -9.95 8.78
CA THR A 84 6.64 -10.97 9.01
C THR A 84 6.17 -12.39 8.73
N GLU A 85 4.88 -12.58 8.44
CA GLU A 85 4.26 -13.90 8.27
C GLU A 85 4.36 -14.38 6.80
N ASN A 86 4.58 -15.68 6.55
CA ASN A 86 4.40 -16.33 5.23
C ASN A 86 4.93 -15.54 4.01
N ASP A 87 6.17 -15.03 4.06
CA ASP A 87 6.81 -14.24 3.00
C ASP A 87 6.00 -13.00 2.54
N ARG A 88 5.12 -12.50 3.41
CA ARG A 88 4.23 -11.35 3.16
C ARG A 88 5.01 -10.11 2.73
N ALA A 89 6.15 -9.83 3.36
CA ALA A 89 6.99 -8.68 3.01
C ALA A 89 7.44 -8.74 1.54
N SER A 90 8.00 -9.88 1.11
CA SER A 90 8.48 -10.07 -0.26
C SER A 90 7.35 -9.93 -1.29
N ARG A 91 6.18 -10.52 -1.02
CA ARG A 91 5.00 -10.39 -1.90
C ARG A 91 4.49 -8.96 -1.96
N SER A 92 4.43 -8.29 -0.82
CA SER A 92 3.96 -6.90 -0.72
C SER A 92 4.87 -5.94 -1.49
N ILE A 93 6.19 -6.15 -1.49
CA ILE A 93 7.13 -5.35 -2.31
C ILE A 93 6.80 -5.48 -3.80
N ILE A 94 6.59 -6.71 -4.28
CA ILE A 94 6.25 -6.96 -5.68
C ILE A 94 4.93 -6.24 -6.06
N ASP A 95 3.91 -6.36 -5.21
CA ASP A 95 2.63 -5.67 -5.41
C ASP A 95 2.81 -4.14 -5.46
N HIS A 96 3.56 -3.57 -4.51
CA HIS A 96 3.83 -2.13 -4.45
C HIS A 96 4.55 -1.64 -5.71
N MET A 97 5.52 -2.39 -6.24
CA MET A 97 6.19 -2.03 -7.49
C MET A 97 5.24 -2.04 -8.68
N HIS A 98 4.37 -3.05 -8.81
CA HIS A 98 3.38 -3.06 -9.88
C HIS A 98 2.37 -1.90 -9.78
N ILE A 99 1.98 -1.51 -8.55
CA ILE A 99 1.12 -0.34 -8.32
C ILE A 99 1.83 0.93 -8.78
N ILE A 100 3.10 1.11 -8.39
CA ILE A 100 3.91 2.27 -8.78
C ILE A 100 4.04 2.35 -10.30
N GLU A 101 4.34 1.25 -10.98
CA GLU A 101 4.41 1.20 -12.44
C GLU A 101 3.09 1.59 -13.11
N ALA A 102 1.95 1.17 -12.55
CA ALA A 102 0.65 1.56 -13.08
C ALA A 102 0.36 3.06 -12.89
N LEU A 103 0.77 3.65 -11.75
CA LEU A 103 0.66 5.08 -11.49
C LEU A 103 1.58 5.89 -12.42
N GLU A 104 2.83 5.46 -12.61
CA GLU A 104 3.78 6.08 -13.53
C GLU A 104 3.30 6.03 -14.98
N ALA A 105 2.66 4.93 -15.38
CA ALA A 105 2.03 4.79 -16.69
C ALA A 105 0.72 5.59 -16.85
N ARG A 106 0.26 6.28 -15.78
CA ARG A 106 -1.02 6.99 -15.72
C ARG A 106 -2.21 6.08 -16.10
N ASP A 107 -2.14 4.79 -15.75
CA ASP A 107 -3.20 3.81 -15.99
C ASP A 107 -4.09 3.71 -14.74
N ALA A 108 -5.11 4.57 -14.69
CA ALA A 108 -6.03 4.69 -13.57
C ALA A 108 -6.75 3.37 -13.25
N ASP A 109 -7.21 2.65 -14.27
CA ASP A 109 -7.96 1.42 -14.08
C ASP A 109 -7.04 0.28 -13.58
N ARG A 110 -5.80 0.19 -14.07
CA ARG A 110 -4.82 -0.77 -13.57
C ARG A 110 -4.38 -0.44 -12.14
N ALA A 111 -4.09 0.82 -11.84
CA ALA A 111 -3.71 1.25 -10.49
C ALA A 111 -4.81 0.94 -9.47
N GLU A 112 -6.08 1.26 -9.80
CA GLU A 112 -7.23 0.94 -8.96
C GLU A 112 -7.34 -0.57 -8.70
N ARG A 113 -7.29 -1.40 -9.75
CA ARG A 113 -7.39 -2.86 -9.61
C ARG A 113 -6.28 -3.43 -8.74
N LEU A 114 -5.02 -3.07 -9.00
CA LEU A 114 -3.87 -3.59 -8.26
C LEU A 114 -3.93 -3.24 -6.78
N VAL A 115 -4.28 -1.99 -6.44
CA VAL A 115 -4.43 -1.57 -5.04
C VAL A 115 -5.59 -2.31 -4.37
N ARG A 116 -6.71 -2.48 -5.08
CA ARG A 116 -7.86 -3.23 -4.56
C ARG A 116 -7.49 -4.67 -4.26
N GLU A 117 -6.83 -5.35 -5.20
CA GLU A 117 -6.39 -6.75 -5.07
C GLU A 117 -5.38 -6.91 -3.93
N HIS A 118 -4.34 -6.07 -3.88
CA HIS A 118 -3.35 -6.05 -2.81
C HIS A 118 -4.00 -5.98 -1.43
N THR A 119 -4.99 -5.11 -1.27
CA THR A 119 -5.67 -4.91 0.00
C THR A 119 -6.65 -6.04 0.36
N LEU A 120 -7.32 -6.64 -0.63
CA LEU A 120 -8.14 -7.83 -0.43
C LEU A 120 -7.28 -9.06 -0.07
N ASN A 121 -6.08 -9.17 -0.63
CA ASN A 121 -5.13 -10.23 -0.29
C ASN A 121 -4.68 -10.15 1.18
N LEU A 122 -4.50 -8.94 1.72
CA LEU A 122 -4.28 -8.74 3.15
C LEU A 122 -5.47 -9.22 3.98
N ALA A 123 -6.70 -8.86 3.58
CA ALA A 123 -7.91 -9.28 4.28
C ALA A 123 -8.05 -10.81 4.31
N LYS A 124 -7.83 -11.46 3.16
CA LYS A 124 -7.82 -12.92 3.04
C LYS A 124 -6.75 -13.56 3.93
N HIS A 125 -5.54 -13.01 3.95
CA HIS A 125 -4.49 -13.52 4.83
C HIS A 125 -4.90 -13.45 6.31
N ILE A 126 -5.52 -12.35 6.74
CA ILE A 126 -5.97 -12.20 8.12
C ILE A 126 -7.01 -13.28 8.47
N GLU A 127 -8.00 -13.47 7.60
CA GLU A 127 -9.04 -14.50 7.77
C GLU A 127 -8.44 -15.92 7.88
N GLU A 128 -7.42 -16.22 7.07
CA GLU A 128 -6.82 -17.55 7.00
C GLU A 128 -5.77 -17.83 8.09
N ASN A 129 -5.08 -16.81 8.61
CA ASN A 129 -3.86 -17.00 9.40
C ASN A 129 -3.87 -16.28 10.76
N VAL A 130 -4.81 -15.35 10.98
CA VAL A 130 -4.74 -14.44 12.13
C VAL A 130 -5.95 -14.65 13.03
N HIS A 131 -5.78 -15.53 14.02
CA HIS A 131 -6.79 -15.88 15.03
C HIS A 131 -6.60 -15.17 16.38
N TYR A 132 -5.69 -14.19 16.43
CA TYR A 132 -5.26 -13.52 17.65
C TYR A 132 -5.57 -12.01 17.66
N LEU A 133 -6.35 -11.54 16.68
CA LEU A 133 -6.78 -10.13 16.56
C LEU A 133 -8.20 -9.87 17.09
N ASP A 134 -8.82 -10.85 17.74
CA ASP A 134 -10.11 -10.71 18.42
C ASP A 134 -10.00 -9.99 19.78
#